data_AF-A0A2C6L2D1-F1
#
_entry.id   AF-A0A2C6L2D1-F1
#
_cell.length_a   1.000
_cell.length_b   1.000
_cell.length_c   1.000
_cell.angle_alpha   90.00
_cell.angle_beta   90.00
_cell.angle_gamma   90.00
#
_symmetry.space_group_name_H-M   'P 1'
#
loop_
_entity.id
_entity.type
_entity.pdbx_description
1 polymer ?
#
loop_
_entity_poly.entity_id
_entity_poly.type
_entity_poly.pdbx_seq_one_letter_code
_entity_poly.pdbx_strand_id
1 'polypeptide(L)'
;MLSMTNIVIGNHEEFEILARVQGVIPPPREEEEKDSHMRGSKKEGDAKSDIDRAYEICEGVLNLMKASSTSASTTNGLHASPVVKIALMTRGREPVIFCQLKSDGEIVRGKEEVPDVPAEKVVDTNGAGDAFAGGFMLAFVQGKSIKESAALGICAAANVIQHEGFAYSLDDICAV
;
A
#
# COMPACT_ATOMS: atom_id res chain seq x y z
N MET A 1 19.10 -0.15 14.07
CA MET A 1 19.58 -0.78 12.82
C MET A 1 18.34 -1.31 12.13
N LEU A 2 17.91 -0.73 11.01
CA LEU A 2 16.78 -1.25 10.24
C LEU A 2 17.14 -2.70 9.87
N SER A 3 16.33 -3.68 10.30
CA SER A 3 16.49 -5.04 9.80
C SER A 3 16.30 -5.01 8.27
N MET A 4 16.84 -5.99 7.53
CA MET A 4 16.61 -6.06 6.08
C MET A 4 15.11 -6.04 5.82
N THR A 5 14.59 -4.91 5.37
CA THR A 5 13.17 -4.67 5.16
C THR A 5 12.94 -4.47 3.67
N ASN A 6 12.15 -5.35 3.06
CA ASN A 6 11.73 -5.20 1.68
C ASN A 6 10.36 -4.54 1.65
N ILE A 7 10.24 -3.44 0.93
CA ILE A 7 9.01 -2.65 0.84
C ILE A 7 8.58 -2.62 -0.62
N VAL A 8 7.32 -2.97 -0.87
CA VAL A 8 6.66 -2.77 -2.17
C VAL A 8 5.51 -1.81 -1.95
N ILE A 9 5.51 -0.74 -2.75
CA ILE A 9 4.45 0.26 -2.79
C ILE A 9 3.90 0.26 -4.20
N GLY A 10 2.59 0.26 -4.35
CA GLY A 10 1.93 0.33 -5.65
C GLY A 10 0.45 0.62 -5.51
N ASN A 11 -0.22 0.79 -6.63
CA ASN A 11 -1.67 0.97 -6.67
C ASN A 11 -2.41 -0.38 -6.73
N HIS A 12 -3.73 -0.32 -6.65
CA HIS A 12 -4.59 -1.50 -6.71
C HIS A 12 -4.40 -2.36 -7.97
N GLU A 13 -4.34 -1.74 -9.15
CA GLU A 13 -4.23 -2.45 -10.44
C GLU A 13 -2.87 -3.18 -10.56
N GLU A 14 -1.79 -2.50 -10.17
CA GLU A 14 -0.44 -3.08 -10.13
C GLU A 14 -0.37 -4.29 -9.19
N PHE A 15 -0.96 -4.15 -8.00
CA PHE A 15 -1.01 -5.21 -7.00
C PHE A 15 -1.85 -6.41 -7.45
N GLU A 16 -2.99 -6.15 -8.09
CA GLU A 16 -3.79 -7.22 -8.68
C GLU A 16 -3.03 -7.96 -9.78
N ILE A 17 -2.34 -7.26 -10.68
CA ILE A 17 -1.51 -7.89 -11.72
C ILE A 17 -0.42 -8.76 -11.08
N LEU A 18 0.33 -8.22 -10.11
CA LEU A 18 1.39 -8.96 -9.43
C LEU A 18 0.87 -10.24 -8.78
N ALA A 19 -0.29 -10.17 -8.14
CA ALA A 19 -0.86 -11.31 -7.44
C ALA A 19 -1.52 -12.33 -8.41
N ARG A 20 -2.09 -11.88 -9.53
CA ARG A 20 -2.62 -12.75 -10.61
C ARG A 20 -1.52 -13.52 -11.34
N VAL A 21 -0.41 -12.86 -11.69
CA VAL A 21 0.72 -13.49 -12.41
C VAL A 21 1.27 -14.71 -11.65
N GLN A 22 1.08 -14.76 -10.34
CA GLN A 22 1.58 -15.83 -9.47
C GLN A 22 0.50 -16.81 -9.02
N GLY A 23 -0.73 -16.69 -9.55
CA GLY A 23 -1.86 -17.56 -9.21
C GLY A 23 -2.33 -17.44 -7.76
N VAL A 24 -1.99 -16.34 -7.06
CA VAL A 24 -2.31 -16.16 -5.64
C VAL A 24 -3.75 -15.68 -5.43
N ILE A 25 -4.38 -15.20 -6.50
CA ILE A 25 -5.76 -14.73 -6.48
C ILE A 25 -6.50 -15.34 -7.67
N PRO A 26 -7.73 -15.86 -7.46
CA PRO A 26 -8.58 -16.27 -8.57
C PRO A 26 -8.89 -15.10 -9.53
N PRO A 27 -9.14 -15.37 -10.82
CA PRO A 27 -9.60 -14.33 -11.74
C PRO A 27 -10.86 -13.64 -11.20
N PRO A 28 -11.13 -12.37 -11.59
CA PRO A 28 -12.32 -11.66 -11.13
C PRO A 28 -13.58 -12.45 -11.54
N ARG A 29 -14.64 -12.37 -10.75
CA ARG A 29 -15.92 -12.98 -11.14
C ARG A 29 -16.48 -12.19 -12.31
N GLU A 30 -17.05 -12.84 -13.33
CA GLU A 30 -17.58 -12.22 -14.57
C GLU A 30 -18.59 -11.07 -14.34
N GLU A 31 -19.14 -10.95 -13.12
CA GLU A 31 -20.06 -9.89 -12.71
C GLU A 31 -19.34 -8.56 -12.35
N GLU A 32 -18.07 -8.59 -11.92
CA GLU A 32 -17.31 -7.40 -11.49
C GLU A 32 -16.78 -6.55 -12.66
N GLU A 33 -16.52 -7.15 -13.84
CA GLU A 33 -16.07 -6.42 -15.03
C GLU A 33 -17.12 -5.41 -15.54
N LYS A 34 -18.41 -5.71 -15.33
CA LYS A 34 -19.53 -4.90 -15.83
C LYS A 34 -19.84 -3.68 -14.97
N ASP A 35 -19.48 -3.69 -13.68
CA ASP A 35 -19.73 -2.59 -12.73
C ASP A 35 -18.62 -1.52 -12.72
N SER A 36 -17.49 -1.77 -13.39
CA SER A 36 -16.39 -0.81 -13.54
C SER A 36 -16.78 0.53 -14.19
N HIS A 37 -17.92 0.57 -14.88
CA HIS A 37 -18.42 1.74 -15.62
C HIS A 37 -19.58 2.51 -14.93
N MET A 38 -20.06 2.09 -13.77
CA MET A 38 -21.03 2.85 -12.96
C MET A 38 -20.73 2.74 -11.47
N ARG A 39 -19.96 3.69 -10.92
CA ARG A 39 -19.85 3.86 -9.45
C ARG A 39 -21.13 4.48 -8.88
N GLY A 40 -22.13 3.64 -8.63
CA GLY A 40 -23.21 3.93 -7.70
C GLY A 40 -22.78 3.66 -6.25
N SER A 41 -23.46 4.28 -5.28
CA SER A 41 -23.22 4.17 -3.84
C SER A 41 -23.17 2.71 -3.37
N LYS A 42 -21.99 2.21 -2.96
CA LYS A 42 -21.79 0.84 -2.39
C LYS A 42 -22.56 0.68 -1.08
N LYS A 43 -23.20 -0.47 -0.85
CA LYS A 43 -23.85 -0.81 0.43
C LYS A 43 -22.81 -1.25 1.46
N GLU A 44 -23.13 -1.11 2.74
CA GLU A 44 -22.24 -1.41 3.89
C GLU A 44 -21.70 -2.86 3.91
N GLY A 45 -22.45 -3.82 3.36
CA GLY A 45 -22.01 -5.21 3.17
C GLY A 45 -20.99 -5.40 2.04
N ASP A 46 -21.02 -4.55 1.02
CA ASP A 46 -20.10 -4.60 -0.13
C ASP A 46 -18.72 -4.03 0.26
N ALA A 47 -18.68 -3.04 1.16
CA ALA A 47 -17.45 -2.41 1.63
C ALA A 47 -16.57 -3.37 2.46
N LYS A 48 -17.18 -4.24 3.27
CA LYS A 48 -16.43 -5.26 4.04
C LYS A 48 -15.80 -6.30 3.11
N SER A 49 -16.55 -6.75 2.10
CA SER A 49 -16.05 -7.67 1.07
C SER A 49 -14.90 -7.05 0.26
N ASP A 50 -14.96 -5.75 -0.01
CA ASP A 50 -13.94 -5.01 -0.76
C ASP A 50 -12.61 -4.88 0.00
N ILE A 51 -12.65 -4.61 1.31
CA ILE A 51 -11.45 -4.54 2.15
C ILE A 51 -10.82 -5.92 2.35
N ASP A 52 -11.63 -6.96 2.57
CA ASP A 52 -11.14 -8.34 2.70
C ASP A 52 -10.42 -8.78 1.42
N ARG A 53 -11.01 -8.49 0.25
CA ARG A 53 -10.40 -8.70 -1.06
C ARG A 53 -9.08 -7.93 -1.21
N ALA A 54 -9.03 -6.68 -0.74
CA ALA A 54 -7.82 -5.88 -0.79
C ALA A 54 -6.69 -6.45 0.10
N TYR A 55 -7.03 -7.04 1.25
CA TYR A 55 -6.07 -7.77 2.08
C TYR A 55 -5.53 -9.01 1.37
N GLU A 56 -6.39 -9.82 0.75
CA GLU A 56 -5.96 -10.99 -0.03
C GLU A 56 -4.96 -10.61 -1.13
N ILE A 57 -5.21 -9.49 -1.81
CA ILE A 57 -4.28 -8.96 -2.82
C ILE A 57 -2.93 -8.61 -2.21
N CYS A 58 -2.94 -7.83 -1.14
CA CYS A 58 -1.74 -7.37 -0.48
C CYS A 58 -0.92 -8.54 0.11
N GLU A 59 -1.57 -9.54 0.67
CA GLU A 59 -0.94 -10.78 1.13
C GLU A 59 -0.34 -11.60 -0.03
N GLY A 60 -1.00 -11.61 -1.19
CA GLY A 60 -0.46 -12.26 -2.37
C GLY A 60 0.88 -11.68 -2.81
N VAL A 61 1.01 -10.35 -2.76
CA VAL A 61 2.27 -9.65 -3.01
C VAL A 61 3.33 -10.00 -1.96
N LEU A 62 2.97 -10.12 -0.67
CA LEU A 62 3.91 -10.60 0.36
C LEU A 62 4.43 -12.00 0.07
N ASN A 63 3.57 -12.91 -0.41
CA ASN A 63 3.95 -14.28 -0.75
C ASN A 63 4.91 -14.33 -1.94
N LEU A 64 4.75 -13.46 -2.94
CA LEU A 64 5.74 -13.30 -4.02
C LEU A 64 7.11 -12.93 -3.44
N MET A 65 7.15 -12.00 -2.49
CA MET A 65 8.41 -11.63 -1.86
C MET A 65 9.01 -12.77 -1.01
N LYS A 66 8.24 -13.75 -0.54
CA LYS A 66 8.76 -14.98 0.10
C LYS A 66 9.52 -15.86 -0.90
N ALA A 67 8.97 -16.06 -2.08
CA ALA A 67 9.59 -16.90 -3.13
C ALA A 67 10.93 -16.36 -3.64
N SER A 68 11.12 -15.02 -3.66
CA SER A 68 12.40 -14.42 -4.05
C SER A 68 13.50 -14.57 -3.00
N SER A 69 13.16 -14.87 -1.74
CA SER A 69 14.12 -15.05 -0.63
C SER A 69 14.47 -16.53 -0.36
N THR A 70 14.49 -17.38 -1.39
CA THR A 70 14.79 -18.82 -1.29
C THR A 70 16.27 -19.14 -0.96
N SER A 71 16.95 -18.28 -0.19
CA SER A 71 18.32 -18.51 0.30
C SER A 71 18.44 -18.41 1.82
N ALA A 72 17.34 -18.59 2.58
CA ALA A 72 17.36 -18.50 4.04
C ALA A 72 17.44 -19.85 4.79
N SER A 73 17.89 -20.95 4.15
CA SER A 73 18.07 -22.24 4.84
C SER A 73 19.35 -23.00 4.55
N THR A 74 20.35 -22.40 3.89
CA THR A 74 21.67 -23.03 3.71
C THR A 74 22.80 -22.03 3.90
N THR A 75 22.92 -21.43 5.09
CA THR A 75 24.22 -20.92 5.55
C THR A 75 24.47 -21.40 6.98
N ASN A 76 25.48 -22.25 7.12
CA ASN A 76 25.99 -22.68 8.41
C ASN A 76 26.50 -21.45 9.18
N GLY A 77 25.79 -21.02 10.22
CA GLY A 77 26.37 -20.26 11.33
C GLY A 77 26.55 -18.75 11.19
N LEU A 78 26.00 -18.07 10.17
CA LEU A 78 25.90 -16.60 10.18
C LEU A 78 24.45 -16.18 10.47
N HIS A 79 24.28 -15.41 11.54
CA HIS A 79 23.02 -14.91 12.08
C HIS A 79 22.14 -14.28 10.98
N ALA A 80 21.11 -14.99 10.52
CA ALA A 80 20.12 -14.45 9.59
C ALA A 80 19.37 -13.31 10.27
N SER A 81 19.57 -12.08 9.81
CA SER A 81 18.81 -10.93 10.29
C SER A 81 17.32 -11.14 10.02
N PRO A 82 16.41 -10.81 10.95
CA PRO A 82 14.98 -10.96 10.76
C PRO A 82 14.52 -10.11 9.57
N VAL A 83 14.17 -10.76 8.46
CA VAL A 83 13.70 -10.08 7.25
C VAL A 83 12.23 -9.72 7.45
N VAL A 84 11.92 -8.43 7.38
CA VAL A 84 10.55 -7.92 7.41
C VAL A 84 10.15 -7.56 5.99
N LYS A 85 8.91 -7.86 5.59
CA LYS A 85 8.42 -7.49 4.26
C LYS A 85 7.13 -6.72 4.41
N ILE A 86 7.01 -5.63 3.66
CA ILE A 86 5.87 -4.73 3.75
C ILE A 86 5.34 -4.52 2.35
N ALA A 87 4.05 -4.73 2.17
CA ALA A 87 3.32 -4.38 0.97
C ALA A 87 2.33 -3.26 1.32
N LEU A 88 2.35 -2.16 0.58
CA LEU A 88 1.43 -1.03 0.72
C LEU A 88 0.72 -0.78 -0.61
N MET A 89 -0.61 -0.80 -0.56
CA MET A 89 -1.47 -0.65 -1.72
C MET A 89 -2.30 0.63 -1.60
N THR A 90 -2.04 1.60 -2.47
CA THR A 90 -2.86 2.81 -2.60
C THR A 90 -4.10 2.52 -3.44
N ARG A 91 -5.22 3.20 -3.14
CA ARG A 91 -6.54 2.89 -3.73
C ARG A 91 -7.34 4.15 -4.08
N GLY A 92 -6.66 5.23 -4.45
CA GLY A 92 -7.28 6.52 -4.73
C GLY A 92 -7.86 7.15 -3.46
N ARG A 93 -9.18 7.33 -3.42
CA ARG A 93 -9.91 7.84 -2.23
C ARG A 93 -10.21 6.77 -1.18
N GLU A 94 -10.06 5.50 -1.54
CA GLU A 94 -10.28 4.38 -0.61
C GLU A 94 -9.07 4.24 0.34
N PRO A 95 -9.24 3.57 1.50
CA PRO A 95 -8.17 3.39 2.47
C PRO A 95 -6.92 2.74 1.85
N VAL A 96 -5.75 3.22 2.26
CA VAL A 96 -4.48 2.55 1.97
C VAL A 96 -4.44 1.24 2.75
N ILE A 97 -4.19 0.13 2.05
CA ILE A 97 -4.09 -1.19 2.66
C ILE A 97 -2.63 -1.56 2.80
N PHE A 98 -2.24 -2.11 3.95
CA PHE A 98 -0.90 -2.62 4.14
C PHE A 98 -0.88 -3.97 4.84
N CYS A 99 0.06 -4.81 4.43
CA CYS A 99 0.37 -6.07 5.08
C CYS A 99 1.87 -6.13 5.41
N GLN A 100 2.20 -6.63 6.59
CA GLN A 100 3.57 -6.86 7.05
C GLN A 100 3.77 -8.36 7.30
N LEU A 101 4.74 -8.97 6.62
CA LEU A 101 5.28 -10.27 7.00
C LEU A 101 6.41 -10.07 8.01
N LYS A 102 6.20 -10.57 9.23
CA LYS A 102 7.22 -10.63 10.28
C LYS A 102 8.15 -11.83 10.08
N SER A 103 9.27 -11.82 10.78
CA SER A 103 10.30 -12.87 10.70
C SER A 103 9.85 -14.24 11.23
N ASP A 104 8.83 -14.27 12.08
CA ASP A 104 8.20 -15.50 12.58
C ASP A 104 7.15 -16.09 11.62
N GLY A 105 6.91 -15.44 10.48
CA GLY A 105 5.95 -15.85 9.48
C GLY A 105 4.54 -15.28 9.69
N GLU A 106 4.29 -14.54 10.78
CA GLU A 106 3.03 -13.86 11.01
C GLU A 106 2.81 -12.76 9.95
N ILE A 107 1.59 -12.67 9.42
CA ILE A 107 1.16 -11.54 8.60
C ILE A 107 0.28 -10.62 9.45
N VAL A 108 0.71 -9.37 9.59
CA VAL A 108 -0.10 -8.31 10.20
C VAL A 108 -0.75 -7.48 9.12
N ARG A 109 -2.06 -7.31 9.22
CA ARG A 109 -2.89 -6.49 8.34
C ARG A 109 -3.16 -5.13 8.98
N GLY A 110 -3.25 -4.09 8.17
CA GLY A 110 -3.75 -2.80 8.61
C GLY A 110 -4.23 -1.93 7.46
N LYS A 111 -4.87 -0.82 7.80
CA LYS A 111 -5.30 0.18 6.84
C LYS A 111 -5.14 1.58 7.42
N GLU A 112 -5.03 2.57 6.54
CA GLU A 112 -5.08 3.98 6.89
C GLU A 112 -6.07 4.71 5.98
N GLU A 113 -6.95 5.51 6.58
CA GLU A 113 -7.99 6.23 5.88
C GLU A 113 -7.40 7.42 5.10
N VAL A 114 -7.89 7.62 3.88
CA VAL A 114 -7.51 8.78 3.06
C VAL A 114 -8.51 9.90 3.33
N PRO A 115 -8.06 11.10 3.74
CA PRO A 115 -8.96 12.23 3.96
C PRO A 115 -9.57 12.69 2.64
N ASP A 116 -10.84 13.10 2.70
CA ASP A 116 -11.52 13.67 1.54
C ASP A 116 -10.90 15.00 1.13
N VAL A 117 -10.34 15.03 -0.08
CA VAL A 117 -9.91 16.27 -0.74
C VAL A 117 -11.04 16.73 -1.67
N PRO A 118 -11.61 17.93 -1.46
CA PRO A 118 -12.66 18.48 -2.32
C PRO A 118 -12.22 18.50 -3.79
N ALA A 119 -13.13 18.13 -4.70
CA ALA A 119 -12.79 17.95 -6.11
C ALA A 119 -12.26 19.25 -6.75
N GLU A 120 -12.77 20.40 -6.33
CA GLU A 120 -12.33 21.72 -6.78
C GLU A 120 -10.90 22.09 -6.34
N LYS A 121 -10.34 21.37 -5.37
CA LYS A 121 -8.95 21.54 -4.94
C LYS A 121 -7.99 20.60 -5.65
N VAL A 122 -8.48 19.56 -6.33
CA VAL A 122 -7.63 18.62 -7.06
C VAL A 122 -7.24 19.27 -8.38
N VAL A 123 -5.96 19.55 -8.56
CA VAL A 123 -5.39 20.24 -9.72
C VAL A 123 -4.74 19.24 -10.68
N ASP A 124 -3.83 18.41 -10.17
CA ASP A 124 -3.10 17.40 -10.96
C ASP A 124 -2.86 16.16 -10.10
N THR A 125 -3.20 14.96 -10.58
CA THR A 125 -2.95 13.71 -9.83
C THR A 125 -1.55 13.14 -10.06
N ASN A 126 -0.77 13.73 -10.96
CA ASN A 126 0.57 13.27 -11.27
C ASN A 126 1.49 13.36 -10.05
N GLY A 127 2.35 12.35 -9.86
CA GLY A 127 3.27 12.30 -8.73
C GLY A 127 2.64 12.00 -7.37
N ALA A 128 1.32 11.77 -7.27
CA ALA A 128 0.68 11.39 -6.00
C ALA A 128 1.27 10.10 -5.40
N GLY A 129 1.58 9.11 -6.26
CA GLY A 129 2.23 7.87 -5.84
C GLY A 129 3.66 8.07 -5.32
N ASP A 130 4.43 8.92 -6.01
CA ASP A 130 5.80 9.28 -5.61
C ASP A 130 5.80 10.07 -4.29
N ALA A 131 4.86 11.00 -4.14
CA ALA A 131 4.66 11.77 -2.92
C ALA A 131 4.28 10.87 -1.74
N PHE A 132 3.36 9.92 -1.95
CA PHE A 132 3.03 8.91 -0.96
C PHE A 132 4.25 8.09 -0.55
N ALA A 133 4.99 7.55 -1.53
CA ALA A 133 6.19 6.76 -1.26
C ALA A 133 7.25 7.57 -0.51
N GLY A 134 7.48 8.83 -0.91
CA GLY A 134 8.39 9.75 -0.24
C GLY A 134 8.01 10.04 1.21
N GLY A 135 6.74 10.41 1.45
CA GLY A 135 6.22 10.66 2.80
C GLY A 135 6.26 9.42 3.69
N PHE A 136 5.89 8.25 3.14
CA PHE A 136 6.01 6.98 3.84
C PHE A 136 7.45 6.68 4.23
N MET A 137 8.38 6.74 3.28
CA MET A 137 9.78 6.42 3.54
C MET A 137 10.41 7.39 4.54
N LEU A 138 10.07 8.68 4.49
CA LEU A 138 10.53 9.69 5.46
C LEU A 138 10.15 9.33 6.89
N ALA A 139 8.87 9.06 7.15
CA ALA A 139 8.41 8.66 8.48
C ALA A 139 9.00 7.30 8.91
N PHE A 140 9.06 6.34 7.98
CA PHE A 140 9.53 4.99 8.28
C PHE A 140 11.00 4.96 8.70
N VAL A 141 11.88 5.71 8.01
CA VAL A 141 13.30 5.79 8.40
C VAL A 141 13.52 6.56 9.71
N GLN A 142 12.57 7.40 10.12
CA GLN A 142 12.54 8.05 11.44
C GLN A 142 12.05 7.13 12.57
N GLY A 143 11.69 5.88 12.26
CA GLY A 143 11.25 4.89 13.24
C GLY A 143 9.77 4.97 13.59
N LYS A 144 8.97 5.72 12.83
CA LYS A 144 7.51 5.72 12.96
C LYS A 144 6.94 4.34 12.57
N SER A 145 5.77 4.00 13.09
CA SER A 145 5.06 2.76 12.73
C SER A 145 4.63 2.77 11.26
N ILE A 146 4.27 1.60 10.70
CA ILE A 146 3.74 1.50 9.33
C ILE A 146 2.50 2.37 9.16
N LYS A 147 1.63 2.40 10.17
CA LYS A 147 0.41 3.20 10.17
C LYS A 147 0.72 4.69 10.11
N GLU A 148 1.56 5.19 11.01
CA GLU A 148 1.98 6.60 11.03
C GLU A 148 2.74 6.99 9.75
N SER A 149 3.51 6.07 9.19
CA SER A 149 4.23 6.28 7.94
C SER A 149 3.25 6.36 6.76
N ALA A 150 2.24 5.50 6.72
CA ALA A 150 1.18 5.56 5.73
C ALA A 150 0.40 6.89 5.84
N ALA A 151 0.11 7.36 7.06
CA ALA A 151 -0.55 8.64 7.29
C ALA A 151 0.28 9.82 6.74
N LEU A 152 1.60 9.83 6.94
CA LEU A 152 2.46 10.87 6.36
C LEU A 152 2.51 10.79 4.82
N GLY A 153 2.58 9.59 4.25
CA GLY A 153 2.48 9.38 2.81
C GLY A 153 1.15 9.88 2.24
N ILE A 154 0.03 9.61 2.91
CA ILE A 154 -1.30 10.09 2.53
C ILE A 154 -1.34 11.62 2.55
N CYS A 155 -0.80 12.25 3.59
CA CYS A 155 -0.73 13.71 3.65
C CYS A 155 0.11 14.30 2.50
N ALA A 156 1.29 13.71 2.22
CA ALA A 156 2.15 14.13 1.12
C ALA A 156 1.44 14.04 -0.23
N ALA A 157 0.74 12.93 -0.49
CA ALA A 157 -0.06 12.77 -1.70
C ALA A 157 -1.23 13.77 -1.77
N ALA A 158 -1.95 13.98 -0.66
CA ALA A 158 -3.06 14.92 -0.60
C ALA A 158 -2.60 16.37 -0.85
N ASN A 159 -1.38 16.74 -0.43
CA ASN A 159 -0.82 18.06 -0.77
C ASN A 159 -0.45 18.16 -2.25
N VAL A 160 0.30 17.18 -2.78
CA VAL A 160 0.77 17.22 -4.17
C VAL A 160 -0.38 17.31 -5.16
N ILE A 161 -1.49 16.62 -4.91
CA ILE A 161 -2.61 16.68 -5.85
C ILE A 161 -3.33 18.04 -5.94
N GLN A 162 -3.00 18.98 -5.06
CA GLN A 162 -3.57 20.33 -5.03
C GLN A 162 -2.71 21.36 -5.77
N HIS A 163 -1.63 20.93 -6.43
CA HIS A 163 -0.70 21.78 -7.17
C HIS A 163 -0.47 21.24 -8.59
N GLU A 164 0.05 22.07 -9.49
CA GLU A 164 0.44 21.63 -10.84
C GLU A 164 1.76 20.84 -10.79
N GLY A 165 1.78 19.62 -11.31
CA GLY A 165 2.96 18.74 -11.31
C GLY A 165 3.44 18.36 -9.90
N PHE A 166 4.69 17.91 -9.80
CA PHE A 166 5.31 17.59 -8.50
C PHE A 166 5.80 18.87 -7.82
N ALA A 167 4.86 19.64 -7.27
CA ALA A 167 5.13 20.81 -6.44
C ALA A 167 4.78 20.48 -4.98
N TYR A 168 5.77 20.60 -4.09
CA TYR A 168 5.65 20.26 -2.67
C TYR A 168 5.80 21.53 -1.83
N SER A 169 4.76 21.86 -1.06
CA SER A 169 4.78 22.98 -0.13
C SER A 169 5.05 22.46 1.29
N LEU A 170 6.15 22.90 1.91
CA LEU A 170 6.50 22.50 3.28
C LEU A 170 5.57 23.14 4.33
N ASP A 171 4.87 24.21 3.98
CA ASP A 171 3.96 24.93 4.90
C ASP A 171 2.64 24.17 5.10
N ASP A 172 2.32 23.22 4.21
CA ASP A 172 1.06 22.46 4.20
C ASP A 172 1.20 21.05 4.78
N ILE A 173 2.30 20.77 5.49
CA ILE A 173 2.50 19.47 6.15
C ILE A 173 1.42 19.31 7.23
N CYS A 174 0.52 18.35 7.02
CA CYS A 174 -0.36 17.87 8.08
C CYS A 174 0.52 17.51 9.29
N ALA A 175 0.25 18.09 10.45
CA ALA A 175 0.96 17.71 11.67
C ALA A 175 0.60 16.25 12.01
N VAL A 176 1.45 15.29 11.61
CA VAL A 176 1.29 13.84 11.85
C VAL A 176 2.16 13.34 13.00
#